data_AF-A0AAV9DTB4-F1
#
_entry.id   AF-A0AAV9DTB4-F1
#
_cell.length_a   1.000
_cell.length_b   1.000
_cell.length_c   1.000
_cell.angle_alpha   90.00
_cell.angle_beta   90.00
_cell.angle_gamma   90.00
#
_symmetry.space_group_name_H-M   'P 1'
#
loop_
_entity.id
_entity.type
_entity.pdbx_description
1 polymer ?
#
loop_
_entity_poly.entity_id
_entity_poly.type
_entity_poly.pdbx_seq_one_letter_code
_entity_poly.pdbx_strand_id
1 'polypeptide(L)'
;MVRLGGLVCLPFRFIGSRGPRVLTSVVPATTNRSLSFIAAETMKPPVAKKVKHEMTLFDDVRIDNYYWLRDDSRTNPEVLSHISQENSYTDSVMSGTKKFEDEIYSEIRGRIKEDDVTAPKRKGQYYYYKRTLEGKEYAQHCRRLVPNNGAPPSVFDVMRDGPDAPPEHVILDENIKAQGHDYYSIGSQRTSKY
;
A
#
# COMPACT_ATOMS: atom_id res chain seq x y z
N MET A 1 45.44 -6.20 20.85
CA MET A 1 46.01 -5.97 22.20
C MET A 1 44.96 -5.10 22.91
N VAL A 2 44.13 -5.52 23.86
CA VAL A 2 44.19 -6.58 24.88
C VAL A 2 42.74 -7.01 25.22
N ARG A 3 42.57 -8.31 25.49
CA ARG A 3 41.40 -8.98 26.08
C ARG A 3 41.26 -8.69 27.59
N LEU A 4 40.16 -9.16 28.19
CA LEU A 4 39.90 -9.51 29.62
C LEU A 4 38.95 -8.49 30.29
N GLY A 5 37.85 -8.86 30.96
CA GLY A 5 37.44 -10.13 31.59
C GLY A 5 37.48 -10.00 33.12
N GLY A 6 36.41 -10.41 33.83
CA GLY A 6 36.35 -10.53 35.31
C GLY A 6 35.30 -9.61 35.95
N LEU A 7 34.12 -10.02 36.45
CA LEU A 7 33.68 -11.06 37.41
C LEU A 7 33.86 -10.68 38.92
N VAL A 8 32.71 -10.59 39.61
CA VAL A 8 32.37 -10.84 41.05
C VAL A 8 32.92 -9.96 42.19
N CYS A 9 31.98 -9.57 43.06
CA CYS A 9 31.87 -9.95 44.49
C CYS A 9 31.79 -8.81 45.51
N LEU A 10 30.83 -9.00 46.43
CA LEU A 10 30.40 -8.15 47.55
C LEU A 10 31.49 -7.91 48.60
N PRO A 11 31.23 -6.99 49.56
CA PRO A 11 30.99 -7.55 50.89
C PRO A 11 29.78 -6.97 51.63
N PHE A 12 29.17 -7.91 52.35
CA PHE A 12 28.20 -7.77 53.42
C PHE A 12 28.81 -7.02 54.62
N ARG A 13 28.08 -6.08 55.22
CA ARG A 13 28.30 -5.70 56.64
C ARG A 13 26.98 -5.36 57.32
N PHE A 14 26.75 -6.05 58.43
CA PHE A 14 25.53 -6.11 59.20
C PHE A 14 25.81 -5.47 60.56
N ILE A 15 25.19 -4.32 60.85
CA ILE A 15 25.05 -3.68 62.18
C ILE A 15 23.79 -2.82 62.01
N GLY A 16 22.67 -2.97 62.72
CA GLY A 16 22.42 -3.26 64.12
C GLY A 16 21.41 -2.21 64.61
N SER A 17 20.59 -2.58 65.59
CA SER A 17 19.75 -1.71 66.45
C SER A 17 18.25 -1.64 66.14
N ARG A 18 17.50 -2.08 67.14
CA ARG A 18 16.04 -2.15 67.29
C ARG A 18 15.52 -0.78 67.76
N GLY A 19 14.40 -0.34 67.19
CA GLY A 19 13.58 0.77 67.70
C GLY A 19 12.09 0.47 67.49
N PRO A 20 11.19 0.93 68.37
CA PRO A 20 9.81 0.46 68.44
C PRO A 20 8.96 1.01 67.29
N ARG A 21 8.20 0.13 66.64
CA ARG A 21 7.16 0.50 65.65
C ARG A 21 5.97 1.12 66.37
N VAL A 22 5.81 2.43 66.23
CA VAL A 22 4.53 3.11 66.48
C VAL A 22 3.71 3.01 65.20
N LEU A 23 2.53 2.39 65.30
CA LEU A 23 1.54 2.32 64.24
C LEU A 23 0.88 3.71 64.09
N THR A 24 1.31 4.48 63.09
CA THR A 24 0.55 5.64 62.61
C THR A 24 -0.20 5.25 61.33
N SER A 25 -1.53 5.32 61.39
CA SER A 25 -2.41 5.17 60.25
C SER A 25 -2.25 6.38 59.33
N VAL A 26 -1.46 6.23 58.26
CA VAL A 26 -1.40 7.21 57.17
C VAL A 26 -2.61 6.96 56.27
N VAL A 27 -3.59 7.86 56.33
CA VAL A 27 -4.70 7.94 55.39
C VAL A 27 -4.11 8.34 54.03
N PRO A 28 -4.31 7.59 52.94
CA PRO A 28 -3.87 8.05 51.63
C PRO A 28 -4.75 9.25 51.23
N ALA A 29 -4.13 10.40 51.02
CA ALA A 29 -4.79 11.53 50.38
C ALA A 29 -5.16 11.10 48.95
N THR A 30 -6.45 10.94 48.70
CA THR A 30 -6.99 10.70 47.36
C THR A 30 -6.80 11.99 46.56
N THR A 31 -5.63 12.13 45.93
CA THR A 31 -5.43 13.14 44.88
C THR A 31 -6.38 12.78 43.76
N ASN A 32 -7.50 13.50 43.68
CA ASN A 32 -8.39 13.51 42.52
C ASN A 32 -7.58 14.00 41.33
N ARG A 33 -6.94 13.06 40.63
CA ARG A 33 -6.38 13.29 39.31
C ARG A 33 -7.58 13.43 38.39
N SER A 34 -8.04 14.67 38.21
CA SER A 34 -9.00 15.00 37.17
C SER A 34 -8.41 14.50 35.86
N LEU A 35 -9.02 13.44 35.32
CA LEU A 35 -8.81 13.02 33.95
C LEU A 35 -9.43 14.12 33.08
N SER A 36 -8.65 15.14 32.77
CA SER A 36 -8.93 16.00 31.63
C SER A 36 -8.89 15.11 30.39
N PHE A 37 -10.06 14.69 29.93
CA PHE A 37 -10.23 14.23 28.56
C PHE A 37 -9.81 15.40 27.67
N ILE A 38 -8.63 15.29 27.05
CA ILE A 38 -8.26 16.15 25.94
C ILE A 38 -9.20 15.73 24.81
N ALA A 39 -10.30 16.46 24.66
CA ALA A 39 -11.10 16.40 23.45
C ALA A 39 -10.15 16.81 22.32
N ALA A 40 -9.79 15.85 21.46
CA ALA A 40 -9.08 16.16 20.23
C ALA A 40 -9.93 17.19 19.48
N GLU A 41 -9.37 18.37 19.25
CA GLU A 41 -10.00 19.40 18.43
C GLU A 41 -10.15 18.82 17.02
N THR A 42 -11.37 18.34 16.72
CA THR A 42 -11.66 17.76 15.42
C THR A 42 -11.78 18.90 14.42
N MET A 43 -10.96 18.85 13.36
CA MET A 43 -11.10 19.77 12.24
C MET A 43 -12.56 19.72 11.77
N LYS A 44 -13.16 20.89 11.50
CA LYS A 44 -14.53 20.93 10.99
C LYS A 44 -14.54 20.47 9.53
N PRO A 45 -15.56 19.70 9.08
CA PRO A 45 -15.66 19.32 7.69
C PRO A 45 -15.78 20.58 6.82
N PRO A 46 -15.06 20.63 5.68
CA PRO A 46 -15.16 21.76 4.76
C PRO A 46 -16.56 21.79 4.14
N VAL A 47 -17.15 22.98 4.04
CA VAL A 47 -18.50 23.15 3.49
C VAL A 47 -18.38 23.71 2.08
N ALA A 48 -18.80 22.93 1.09
CA ALA A 48 -18.86 23.38 -0.29
C ALA A 48 -19.83 24.55 -0.46
N LYS A 49 -19.43 25.58 -1.21
CA LYS A 49 -20.34 26.67 -1.60
C LYS A 49 -21.50 26.13 -2.44
N LYS A 50 -22.66 26.77 -2.30
CA LYS A 50 -23.84 26.48 -3.10
C LYS A 50 -23.95 27.50 -4.22
N VAL A 51 -23.79 27.06 -5.46
CA VAL A 51 -23.94 27.89 -6.67
C VAL A 51 -25.09 27.30 -7.47
N LYS A 52 -26.20 28.04 -7.57
CA LYS A 52 -27.40 27.59 -8.27
C LYS A 52 -27.07 27.29 -9.74
N HIS A 53 -27.24 26.04 -10.16
CA HIS A 53 -27.19 25.63 -11.57
C HIS A 53 -28.47 24.89 -11.93
N GLU A 54 -29.18 25.34 -12.96
CA GLU A 54 -30.42 24.70 -13.43
C GLU A 54 -30.10 23.73 -14.57
N MET A 55 -30.63 22.52 -14.45
CA MET A 55 -30.55 21.48 -15.47
C MET A 55 -31.96 21.10 -15.89
N THR A 56 -32.26 21.20 -17.18
CA THR A 56 -33.54 20.82 -17.75
C THR A 56 -33.41 19.51 -18.51
N LEU A 57 -34.23 18.51 -18.16
CA LEU A 57 -34.30 17.25 -18.88
C LEU A 57 -35.74 16.73 -18.90
N PHE A 58 -36.24 16.36 -20.07
CA PHE A 58 -37.63 15.89 -20.26
C PHE A 58 -38.69 16.83 -19.65
N ASP A 59 -38.55 18.14 -19.91
CA ASP A 59 -39.42 19.19 -19.40
C ASP A 59 -39.49 19.32 -17.85
N ASP A 60 -38.57 18.67 -17.13
CA ASP A 60 -38.36 18.85 -15.69
C ASP A 60 -37.10 19.69 -15.42
N VAL A 61 -37.21 20.64 -14.49
CA VAL A 61 -36.12 21.55 -14.10
C VAL A 61 -35.61 21.18 -12.72
N ARG A 62 -34.35 20.75 -12.65
CA ARG A 62 -33.67 20.41 -11.40
C ARG A 62 -32.57 21.43 -11.12
N ILE A 63 -32.46 21.83 -9.86
CA ILE A 63 -31.39 22.72 -9.39
C ILE A 63 -30.30 21.89 -8.73
N ASP A 64 -29.11 21.91 -9.29
CA ASP A 64 -27.90 21.38 -8.68
C ASP A 64 -27.06 22.55 -8.13
N ASN A 65 -26.87 22.59 -6.81
CA ASN A 65 -26.07 23.63 -6.16
C ASN A 65 -24.55 23.37 -6.22
N TYR A 66 -24.14 22.19 -6.65
CA TYR A 66 -22.76 21.71 -6.61
C TYR A 66 -22.21 21.37 -8.00
N TYR A 67 -22.95 21.70 -9.06
CA TYR A 67 -22.52 21.49 -10.44
C TYR A 67 -21.16 22.14 -10.75
N TRP A 68 -20.81 23.23 -10.04
CA TRP A 68 -19.53 23.93 -10.16
C TRP A 68 -18.30 23.08 -9.78
N LEU A 69 -18.47 21.98 -9.04
CA LEU A 69 -17.39 21.04 -8.73
C LEU A 69 -16.96 20.22 -9.95
N ARG A 70 -17.81 20.13 -10.97
CA ARG A 70 -17.45 19.51 -12.24
C ARG A 70 -16.59 20.47 -13.04
N ASP A 71 -15.32 20.11 -13.20
CA ASP A 71 -14.40 20.77 -14.11
C ASP A 71 -13.76 19.74 -15.05
N ASP A 72 -14.16 19.78 -16.33
CA ASP A 72 -13.66 18.84 -17.33
C ASP A 72 -12.16 19.08 -17.65
N SER A 73 -11.64 20.31 -17.47
CA SER A 73 -10.21 20.61 -17.65
C SER A 73 -9.36 20.25 -16.43
N ARG A 74 -9.98 20.05 -15.26
CA ARG A 74 -9.33 19.70 -13.97
C ARG A 74 -8.27 20.70 -13.51
N THR A 75 -8.47 21.99 -13.81
CA THR A 75 -7.53 23.07 -13.51
C THR A 75 -8.16 24.19 -12.69
N ASN A 76 -9.46 24.16 -12.44
CA ASN A 76 -10.15 25.20 -11.70
C ASN A 76 -9.62 25.28 -10.25
N PRO A 77 -9.01 26.41 -9.85
CA PRO A 77 -8.39 26.54 -8.53
C PRO A 77 -9.40 26.43 -7.38
N GLU A 78 -10.66 26.81 -7.59
CA GLU A 78 -11.69 26.69 -6.55
C GLU A 78 -12.05 25.22 -6.27
N VAL A 79 -12.13 24.41 -7.32
CA VAL A 79 -12.40 22.97 -7.21
C VAL A 79 -11.21 22.26 -6.56
N LEU A 80 -10.00 22.55 -7.03
CA LEU A 80 -8.76 21.98 -6.46
C LEU A 80 -8.56 22.38 -4.99
N SER A 81 -8.87 23.63 -4.64
CA SER A 81 -8.84 24.09 -3.24
C SER A 81 -9.82 23.30 -2.37
N HIS A 82 -11.05 23.08 -2.83
CA HIS A 82 -12.04 22.31 -2.09
C HIS A 82 -11.60 20.84 -1.90
N ILE A 83 -11.10 20.19 -2.96
CA ILE A 83 -10.55 18.82 -2.87
C ILE A 83 -9.39 18.75 -1.87
N SER A 84 -8.51 19.76 -1.86
CA SER A 84 -7.37 19.80 -0.95
C SER A 84 -7.80 19.96 0.52
N GLN A 85 -8.87 20.74 0.76
CA GLN A 85 -9.48 20.87 2.08
C GLN A 85 -10.12 19.55 2.55
N GLU A 86 -10.82 18.84 1.66
CA GLU A 86 -11.39 17.52 1.95
C GLU A 86 -10.33 16.47 2.26
N ASN A 87 -9.21 16.46 1.52
CA ASN A 87 -8.06 15.59 1.81
C ASN A 87 -7.47 15.90 3.20
N SER A 88 -7.27 17.18 3.51
CA SER A 88 -6.74 17.61 4.81
C SER A 88 -7.67 17.23 5.98
N TYR A 89 -8.98 17.36 5.78
CA TYR A 89 -9.98 16.91 6.75
C TYR A 89 -9.92 15.40 6.94
N THR A 90 -9.87 14.64 5.85
CA THR A 90 -9.75 13.17 5.88
C THR A 90 -8.48 12.74 6.63
N ASP A 91 -7.33 13.34 6.34
CA ASP A 91 -6.08 13.04 7.03
C ASP A 91 -6.17 13.33 8.53
N SER A 92 -6.84 14.42 8.93
CA SER A 92 -7.03 14.77 10.34
C SER A 92 -7.91 13.75 11.07
N VAL A 93 -9.01 13.32 10.45
CA VAL A 93 -9.96 12.36 11.04
C VAL A 93 -9.36 10.96 11.09
N MET A 94 -8.62 10.57 10.05
CA MET A 94 -7.95 9.26 9.93
C MET A 94 -6.57 9.22 10.62
N SER A 95 -6.11 10.31 11.22
CA SER A 95 -4.79 10.35 11.87
C SER A 95 -4.60 9.27 12.95
N GLY A 96 -5.67 8.92 13.67
CA GLY A 96 -5.66 7.89 14.71
C GLY A 96 -5.57 6.45 14.19
N THR A 97 -5.86 6.20 12.90
CA THR A 97 -5.88 4.86 12.32
C THR A 97 -4.57 4.48 11.62
N LYS A 98 -3.60 5.40 11.54
CA LYS A 98 -2.34 5.19 10.78
C LYS A 98 -1.60 3.91 11.14
N LYS A 99 -1.50 3.59 12.44
CA LYS A 99 -0.85 2.34 12.87
C LYS A 99 -1.56 1.09 12.33
N PHE A 100 -2.89 1.10 12.33
CA PHE A 100 -3.69 -0.02 11.84
C PHE A 100 -3.64 -0.12 10.30
N GLU A 101 -3.62 1.03 9.61
CA GLU A 101 -3.38 1.09 8.16
C GLU A 101 -2.02 0.47 7.79
N ASP A 102 -0.95 0.80 8.53
CA ASP A 102 0.40 0.26 8.29
C ASP A 102 0.49 -1.26 8.55
N GLU A 103 -0.21 -1.75 9.58
CA GLU A 103 -0.32 -3.19 9.88
C GLU A 103 -1.00 -3.94 8.71
N ILE A 104 -2.15 -3.43 8.23
CA ILE A 104 -2.87 -4.01 7.09
C ILE A 104 -2.02 -3.93 5.81
N TYR A 105 -1.37 -2.79 5.56
CA TYR A 105 -0.51 -2.61 4.40
C TYR A 105 0.62 -3.65 4.37
N SER A 106 1.27 -3.86 5.52
CA SER A 106 2.35 -4.83 5.67
C SER A 106 1.85 -6.26 5.48
N GLU A 107 0.66 -6.58 6.00
CA GLU A 107 0.03 -7.88 5.81
C GLU A 107 -0.31 -8.15 4.34
N ILE A 108 -0.92 -7.18 3.65
CA ILE A 108 -1.25 -7.29 2.23
C ILE A 108 0.03 -7.47 1.41
N ARG A 109 1.06 -6.66 1.64
CA ARG A 109 2.36 -6.79 0.97
C ARG A 109 3.01 -8.14 1.24
N GLY A 110 2.99 -8.62 2.49
CA GLY A 110 3.56 -9.92 2.87
C GLY A 110 2.86 -11.13 2.23
N ARG A 111 1.62 -10.98 1.77
CA ARG A 111 0.88 -12.02 1.05
C ARG A 111 1.09 -11.99 -0.47
N ILE A 112 1.70 -10.93 -1.01
CA ILE A 112 1.98 -10.79 -2.43
C ILE A 112 3.33 -11.43 -2.74
N LYS A 113 3.34 -12.36 -3.68
CA LYS A 113 4.56 -12.94 -4.24
C LYS A 113 5.11 -12.00 -5.31
N GLU A 114 6.24 -11.35 -5.05
CA GLU A 114 6.79 -10.36 -5.98
C GLU A 114 7.38 -10.98 -7.25
N ASP A 115 8.19 -12.03 -7.08
CA ASP A 115 8.72 -12.82 -8.20
C ASP A 115 7.74 -13.95 -8.55
N ASP A 116 7.01 -13.78 -9.63
CA ASP A 116 6.02 -14.75 -10.06
C ASP A 116 5.93 -14.85 -11.58
N VAL A 117 5.47 -16.01 -12.04
CA VAL A 117 5.31 -16.31 -13.46
C VAL A 117 3.88 -16.75 -13.71
N THR A 118 3.21 -16.08 -14.64
CA THR A 118 1.84 -16.45 -15.04
C THR A 118 1.85 -17.81 -15.74
N ALA A 119 0.75 -18.56 -15.59
CA ALA A 119 0.54 -19.80 -16.33
C ALA A 119 0.77 -19.59 -17.85
N PRO A 120 1.68 -20.36 -18.47
CA PRO A 120 2.08 -20.14 -19.85
C PRO A 120 0.98 -20.55 -20.82
N LYS A 121 0.75 -19.72 -21.84
CA LYS A 121 -0.21 -19.97 -22.90
C LYS A 121 0.49 -20.37 -24.19
N ARG A 122 0.24 -21.58 -24.69
CA ARG A 122 0.71 -22.01 -26.01
C ARG A 122 -0.09 -21.30 -27.11
N LYS A 123 0.61 -20.64 -28.04
CA LYS A 123 0.02 -20.05 -29.24
C LYS A 123 1.03 -20.12 -30.39
N GLY A 124 0.69 -20.87 -31.43
CA GLY A 124 1.61 -21.14 -32.53
C GLY A 124 2.87 -21.85 -32.02
N GLN A 125 4.04 -21.34 -32.39
CA GLN A 125 5.33 -21.95 -32.06
C GLN A 125 5.88 -21.58 -30.68
N TYR A 126 5.15 -20.79 -29.91
CA TYR A 126 5.64 -20.21 -28.66
C TYR A 126 4.68 -20.44 -27.48
N TYR A 127 5.26 -20.57 -26.30
CA TYR A 127 4.60 -20.28 -25.03
C TYR A 127 4.75 -18.80 -24.73
N TYR A 128 3.66 -18.14 -24.36
CA TYR A 128 3.64 -16.75 -23.91
C TYR A 128 3.27 -16.71 -22.43
N TYR A 129 3.99 -15.92 -21.66
CA TYR A 129 3.74 -15.72 -20.25
C TYR A 129 4.21 -14.34 -19.82
N LYS A 130 3.82 -13.96 -18.61
CA LYS A 130 4.31 -12.74 -17.96
C LYS A 130 5.10 -13.16 -16.74
N ARG A 131 6.13 -12.38 -16.41
CA ARG A 131 6.86 -12.49 -15.15
C ARG A 131 6.88 -11.16 -14.43
N THR A 132 6.66 -11.19 -13.13
CA THR A 132 6.97 -10.07 -12.23
C THR A 132 8.30 -10.37 -11.57
N LEU A 133 9.08 -9.34 -11.26
CA LEU A 133 10.39 -9.48 -10.63
C LEU A 133 10.35 -8.78 -9.28
N GLU A 134 11.11 -9.29 -8.31
CA GLU A 134 11.25 -8.65 -7.01
C GLU A 134 11.72 -7.20 -7.15
N GLY A 135 11.07 -6.28 -6.43
CA GLY A 135 11.35 -4.85 -6.48
C GLY A 135 11.02 -4.17 -7.82
N LYS A 136 10.26 -4.82 -8.73
CA LYS A 136 9.76 -4.21 -9.97
C LYS A 136 8.25 -4.02 -9.91
N GLU A 137 7.79 -2.87 -10.38
CA GLU A 137 6.37 -2.49 -10.33
C GLU A 137 5.55 -3.12 -11.47
N TYR A 138 6.20 -3.39 -12.61
CA TYR A 138 5.51 -3.84 -13.82
C TYR A 138 5.99 -5.22 -14.29
N ALA A 139 5.13 -5.89 -15.05
CA ALA A 139 5.41 -7.22 -15.58
C ALA A 139 6.26 -7.16 -16.86
N GLN A 140 7.05 -8.19 -17.09
CA GLN A 140 7.72 -8.44 -18.36
C GLN A 140 6.95 -9.49 -19.15
N HIS A 141 6.73 -9.22 -20.43
CA HIS A 141 6.10 -10.16 -21.35
C HIS A 141 7.16 -10.96 -22.07
N CYS A 142 7.12 -12.27 -21.87
CA CYS A 142 8.14 -13.19 -22.35
C CYS A 142 7.52 -14.25 -23.27
N ARG A 143 8.37 -14.85 -24.10
CA ARG A 143 8.04 -16.06 -24.86
C ARG A 143 9.18 -17.06 -24.87
N ARG A 144 8.83 -18.34 -24.99
CA ARG A 144 9.76 -19.45 -25.24
C ARG A 144 9.28 -20.30 -26.40
N LEU A 145 10.20 -20.84 -27.18
CA LEU A 145 9.89 -21.73 -28.30
C LEU A 145 9.33 -23.07 -27.76
N VAL A 146 8.35 -23.65 -28.45
CA VAL A 146 7.84 -24.99 -28.16
C VAL A 146 8.79 -26.03 -28.79
N PRO A 147 9.43 -26.94 -28.01
CA PRO A 147 10.38 -27.90 -28.56
C PRO A 147 9.80 -28.85 -29.62
N ASN A 148 8.53 -29.26 -29.46
CA ASN A 148 7.84 -30.16 -30.38
C ASN A 148 6.75 -29.43 -31.18
N ASN A 149 7.16 -28.44 -31.97
CA ASN A 149 6.25 -27.55 -32.70
C ASN A 149 5.44 -28.24 -33.83
N GLY A 150 5.76 -29.50 -34.17
CA GLY A 150 5.01 -30.27 -35.17
C GLY A 150 3.74 -30.95 -34.62
N ALA A 151 3.61 -31.09 -33.31
CA ALA A 151 2.47 -31.74 -32.67
C ALA A 151 1.33 -30.74 -32.37
N PRO A 152 0.05 -31.15 -32.51
CA PRO A 152 -1.08 -30.30 -32.14
C PRO A 152 -1.03 -29.94 -30.64
N PRO A 153 -1.59 -28.78 -30.23
CA PRO A 153 -1.67 -28.41 -28.83
C PRO A 153 -2.43 -29.45 -28.01
N SER A 154 -1.85 -29.84 -26.87
CA SER A 154 -2.42 -30.80 -25.92
C SER A 154 -2.60 -30.15 -24.54
N VAL A 155 -3.59 -30.61 -23.77
CA VAL A 155 -3.78 -30.17 -22.37
C VAL A 155 -2.61 -30.60 -21.48
N PHE A 156 -1.88 -31.64 -21.89
CA PHE A 156 -0.69 -32.15 -21.20
C PHE A 156 0.59 -31.40 -21.59
N ASP A 157 0.49 -30.37 -22.43
CA ASP A 157 1.63 -29.54 -22.80
C ASP A 157 2.09 -28.70 -21.62
N VAL A 158 3.34 -28.86 -21.22
CA VAL A 158 3.97 -28.04 -20.18
C VAL A 158 5.15 -27.29 -20.78
N MET A 159 5.25 -25.99 -20.49
CA MET A 159 6.43 -25.22 -20.83
C MET A 159 7.58 -25.72 -19.97
N ARG A 160 8.66 -26.22 -20.59
CA ARG A 160 9.87 -26.61 -19.87
C ARG A 160 10.52 -25.38 -19.23
N ASP A 161 10.84 -25.50 -17.96
CA ASP A 161 11.70 -24.61 -17.18
C ASP A 161 13.05 -25.29 -16.89
N GLY A 162 14.02 -24.53 -16.37
CA GLY A 162 15.37 -25.02 -16.07
C GLY A 162 16.43 -24.79 -17.18
N PRO A 163 17.65 -25.31 -16.98
CA PRO A 163 18.82 -25.03 -17.83
C PRO A 163 18.72 -25.61 -19.24
N ASP A 164 17.98 -26.71 -19.41
CA ASP A 164 17.76 -27.36 -20.71
C ASP A 164 16.54 -26.79 -21.48
N ALA A 165 15.91 -25.74 -20.94
CA ALA A 165 14.78 -25.08 -21.58
C ALA A 165 15.23 -24.21 -22.77
N PRO A 166 14.41 -24.08 -23.82
CA PRO A 166 14.67 -23.14 -24.90
C PRO A 166 14.86 -21.70 -24.37
N PRO A 167 15.72 -20.89 -25.02
CA PRO A 167 16.02 -19.54 -24.57
C PRO A 167 14.77 -18.67 -24.50
N GLU A 168 14.64 -17.97 -23.38
CA GLU A 168 13.59 -16.97 -23.17
C GLU A 168 13.85 -15.72 -24.00
N HIS A 169 12.79 -15.21 -24.62
CA HIS A 169 12.81 -13.95 -25.33
C HIS A 169 11.83 -12.97 -24.67
N VAL A 170 12.35 -11.86 -24.16
CA VAL A 170 11.53 -10.76 -23.66
C VAL A 170 10.97 -10.00 -24.86
N ILE A 171 9.65 -9.93 -24.96
CA ILE A 171 8.92 -9.20 -26.02
C ILE A 171 8.79 -7.73 -25.62
N LEU A 172 8.46 -7.50 -24.35
CA LEU A 172 8.18 -6.18 -23.82
C LEU A 172 8.48 -6.16 -22.33
N ASP A 173 9.39 -5.28 -21.93
CA ASP A 173 9.61 -4.95 -20.53
C ASP A 173 8.90 -3.63 -20.21
N GLU A 174 7.83 -3.73 -19.43
CA GLU A 174 7.05 -2.57 -19.01
C GLU A 174 7.85 -1.66 -18.07
N ASN A 175 8.78 -2.20 -17.27
CA ASN A 175 9.56 -1.39 -16.33
C ASN A 175 10.48 -0.42 -17.08
N ILE A 176 11.11 -0.87 -18.17
CA ILE A 176 11.94 0.00 -19.01
C ILE A 176 11.09 1.06 -19.70
N LYS A 177 9.87 0.71 -20.11
CA LYS A 177 8.96 1.66 -20.77
C LYS A 177 8.34 2.67 -19.80
N ALA A 178 8.16 2.29 -18.54
CA ALA A 178 7.66 3.17 -17.49
C ALA A 178 8.70 4.18 -16.99
N GLN A 179 10.00 3.95 -17.23
CA GLN A 179 11.05 4.87 -16.79
C GLN A 179 10.83 6.29 -17.30
N GLY A 180 10.80 7.26 -16.39
CA GLY A 180 10.61 8.67 -16.71
C GLY A 180 9.15 9.11 -16.82
N HIS A 181 8.20 8.24 -16.52
CA HIS A 181 6.77 8.55 -16.47
C HIS A 181 6.24 8.42 -15.04
N ASP A 182 5.46 9.41 -14.58
CA ASP A 182 4.79 9.35 -13.27
C ASP A 182 3.66 8.31 -13.25
N TYR A 183 3.11 7.97 -14.41
CA TYR A 183 2.10 6.94 -14.60
C TYR A 183 2.32 6.20 -15.91
N TYR A 184 2.29 4.86 -15.87
CA TYR A 184 2.41 4.02 -17.04
C TYR A 184 1.38 2.88 -17.01
N SER A 185 0.75 2.62 -18.15
CA SER A 185 -0.22 1.54 -18.30
C SER A 185 -0.28 1.04 -19.73
N ILE A 186 -0.35 -0.28 -19.89
CA ILE A 186 -0.53 -0.94 -21.19
C ILE A 186 -1.94 -1.50 -21.29
N GLY A 187 -2.76 -0.92 -22.17
CA GLY A 187 -4.13 -1.38 -22.39
C GLY A 187 -4.22 -2.71 -23.14
N SER A 188 -3.40 -2.90 -24.19
CA SER A 188 -3.37 -4.17 -24.92
C SER A 188 -2.03 -4.40 -25.61
N GLN A 189 -1.69 -5.69 -25.73
CA GLN A 189 -0.58 -6.14 -26.54
C GLN A 189 -1.04 -7.31 -27.41
N ARG A 190 -0.56 -7.37 -28.64
CA ARG A 190 -0.94 -8.44 -29.57
C ARG A 190 0.26 -8.85 -30.39
N THR A 191 0.56 -10.15 -30.34
CA THR A 191 1.52 -10.77 -31.25
C THR A 191 0.82 -11.14 -32.56
N SER A 192 1.54 -10.96 -33.67
CA SER A 192 1.09 -11.35 -35.02
C SER A 192 0.67 -12.82 -35.05
N LYS A 193 -0.27 -13.14 -35.94
CA LYS A 193 -0.75 -14.52 -36.18
C LYS A 193 -0.03 -15.13 -37.39
N TYR A 194 1.30 -15.12 -37.43
CA TYR A 194 2.06 -15.76 -38.50
C TYR A 194 3.37 -16.29 -37.93
#